data_AF-A0A447PLD1-F1
#
_entry.id   AF-A0A447PLD1-F1
#
_cell.length_a   1.000
_cell.length_b   1.000
_cell.length_c   1.000
_cell.angle_alpha   90.00
_cell.angle_beta   90.00
_cell.angle_gamma   90.00
#
_symmetry.space_group_name_H-M   'P 1'
#
loop_
_entity.id
_entity.type
_entity.pdbx_description
1 polymer ?
#
loop_
_entity_poly.entity_id
_entity_poly.type
_entity_poly.pdbx_seq_one_letter_code
_entity_poly.pdbx_strand_id
1 'polypeptide(L)'
;MAVICIPLPISPAPNTRYETLHADRVLYYIDSRQHQHLMQAWTIVRKAGYVPDSVPLEHHMFGMMLGKDGKPFKTRAGGTVKLADLLDEALERARRLVAEKNPDMPADELEKLANAVGIGAVKYADLSKKPHH
;
A
#
# COMPACT_ATOMS: atom_id res chain seq x y z
N MET A 1 -10.96 -9.41 -12.25
CA MET A 1 -10.30 -9.22 -10.93
C MET A 1 -9.88 -7.77 -10.79
N ALA A 2 -10.73 -6.93 -10.19
CA ALA A 2 -10.44 -5.50 -10.03
C ALA A 2 -9.83 -5.26 -8.64
N VAL A 3 -8.51 -5.14 -8.58
CA VAL A 3 -7.80 -4.64 -7.39
C VAL A 3 -7.77 -3.12 -7.53
N ILE A 4 -8.62 -2.41 -6.79
CA ILE A 4 -8.67 -0.94 -6.85
C ILE A 4 -8.45 -0.37 -5.45
N CYS A 5 -7.23 0.11 -5.24
CA CYS A 5 -6.79 0.88 -4.09
C CYS A 5 -7.05 2.36 -4.37
N ILE A 6 -8.05 2.97 -3.72
CA ILE A 6 -8.26 4.42 -3.79
C ILE A 6 -8.58 4.94 -2.38
N PRO A 7 -7.79 5.88 -1.84
CA PRO A 7 -8.22 6.71 -0.74
C PRO A 7 -8.96 7.91 -1.34
N LEU A 8 -10.29 7.85 -1.43
CA LEU A 8 -11.09 9.04 -1.73
C LEU A 8 -12.24 9.13 -0.72
N PRO A 9 -12.50 10.34 -0.20
CA PRO A 9 -13.59 10.58 0.72
C PRO A 9 -14.89 10.18 0.03
N ILE A 10 -15.52 9.12 0.54
CA ILE A 10 -16.97 8.92 0.55
C ILE A 10 -17.65 9.43 -0.74
N SER A 11 -17.31 8.88 -1.90
CA SER A 11 -18.21 8.95 -3.06
C SER A 11 -19.30 7.89 -2.85
N PRO A 12 -20.60 8.24 -2.90
CA PRO A 12 -21.68 7.45 -2.31
C PRO A 12 -22.17 6.28 -3.17
N ALA A 13 -21.41 5.81 -4.17
CA ALA A 13 -21.94 4.86 -5.14
C ALA A 13 -21.07 3.59 -5.28
N PRO A 14 -21.11 2.68 -4.28
CA PRO A 14 -20.73 1.28 -4.47
C PRO A 14 -21.46 0.61 -5.65
N ASN A 15 -22.62 1.15 -6.06
CA ASN A 15 -23.34 0.81 -7.30
C ASN A 15 -22.42 0.75 -8.51
N THR A 16 -21.54 1.73 -8.71
CA THR A 16 -20.72 1.80 -9.93
C THR A 16 -19.80 0.58 -10.09
N ARG A 17 -19.34 -0.03 -8.99
CA ARG A 17 -18.42 -1.17 -9.06
C ARG A 17 -19.12 -2.47 -9.45
N TYR A 18 -20.37 -2.64 -9.08
CA TYR A 18 -21.16 -3.82 -9.45
C TYR A 18 -21.93 -3.59 -10.75
N GLU A 19 -22.64 -2.46 -10.85
CA GLU A 19 -23.52 -2.14 -11.98
C GLU A 19 -22.75 -1.73 -13.24
N THR A 20 -21.58 -1.07 -13.10
CA THR A 20 -20.80 -0.59 -14.26
C THR A 20 -19.60 -1.47 -14.57
N LEU A 21 -18.91 -1.98 -13.54
CA LEU A 21 -17.70 -2.80 -13.72
C LEU A 21 -17.95 -4.31 -13.62
N HIS A 22 -19.19 -4.73 -13.30
CA HIS A 22 -19.57 -6.14 -13.14
C HIS A 22 -18.60 -6.92 -12.24
N ALA A 23 -18.20 -6.32 -11.12
CA ALA A 23 -17.25 -6.94 -10.22
C ALA A 23 -17.89 -8.11 -9.45
N ASP A 24 -17.32 -9.31 -9.59
CA ASP A 24 -17.71 -10.49 -8.81
C ASP A 24 -17.14 -10.50 -7.39
N ARG A 25 -16.11 -9.68 -7.13
CA ARG A 25 -15.41 -9.56 -5.85
C ARG A 25 -14.71 -8.22 -5.75
N VAL A 26 -14.79 -7.57 -4.58
CA VAL A 26 -14.17 -6.27 -4.32
C VAL A 26 -13.25 -6.34 -3.12
N LEU A 27 -11.97 -6.04 -3.33
CA LEU A 27 -10.94 -6.02 -2.29
C LEU A 27 -10.56 -4.58 -1.94
N TYR A 28 -10.65 -4.24 -0.66
CA TYR A 28 -10.27 -2.93 -0.13
C TYR A 28 -8.99 -3.06 0.70
N TYR A 29 -7.88 -2.55 0.18
CA TYR A 29 -6.62 -2.40 0.91
C TYR A 29 -6.60 -1.04 1.60
N ILE A 30 -7.00 -0.99 2.88
CA ILE A 30 -7.17 0.26 3.64
C ILE A 30 -6.57 0.08 5.05
N ASP A 31 -6.15 1.19 5.66
CA ASP A 31 -5.69 1.22 7.06
C ASP A 31 -6.77 0.65 8.01
N SER A 32 -6.36 -0.20 8.95
CA SER A 32 -7.27 -0.87 9.89
C SER A 32 -8.17 0.07 10.68
N ARG A 33 -7.76 1.33 10.93
CA ARG A 33 -8.56 2.33 11.65
C ARG A 33 -9.85 2.73 10.91
N GLN A 34 -9.94 2.46 9.61
CA GLN A 34 -11.14 2.76 8.81
C GLN A 34 -12.14 1.60 8.77
N HIS A 35 -11.87 0.50 9.48
CA HIS A 35 -12.72 -0.69 9.42
C HIS A 35 -14.18 -0.38 9.77
N GLN A 36 -14.44 0.35 10.87
CA GLN A 36 -15.80 0.64 11.29
C GLN A 36 -16.57 1.48 10.26
N HIS A 37 -15.91 2.48 9.67
CA HIS A 37 -16.52 3.31 8.63
C HIS A 37 -16.88 2.49 7.39
N LEU A 38 -16.02 1.56 6.98
CA LEU A 38 -16.28 0.65 5.88
C LEU A 38 -17.46 -0.29 6.16
N MET A 39 -17.50 -0.90 7.35
CA MET A 39 -18.58 -1.81 7.72
C MET A 39 -19.94 -1.11 7.79
N GLN A 40 -19.99 0.12 8.32
CA GLN A 40 -21.19 0.94 8.34
C GLN A 40 -21.66 1.27 6.91
N ALA A 41 -20.75 1.72 6.06
CA ALA A 41 -21.06 2.01 4.66
C ALA A 41 -21.60 0.76 3.96
N TRP A 42 -20.90 -0.38 4.04
CA TRP A 42 -21.32 -1.64 3.40
C TRP A 42 -22.68 -2.13 3.89
N THR A 43 -22.99 -1.95 5.17
CA THR A 43 -24.32 -2.27 5.71
C THR A 43 -25.40 -1.47 4.98
N ILE A 44 -25.17 -0.18 4.72
CA ILE A 44 -26.09 0.67 3.95
C ILE A 44 -26.21 0.18 2.51
N VAL A 45 -25.07 -0.18 1.87
CA VAL A 45 -25.04 -0.72 0.50
C VAL A 45 -25.91 -1.97 0.37
N ARG A 46 -25.76 -2.91 1.31
CA ARG A 46 -26.55 -4.15 1.33
C ARG A 46 -28.02 -3.86 1.52
N LYS A 47 -28.37 -3.01 2.50
CA LYS A 47 -29.75 -2.63 2.77
C LYS A 47 -30.41 -1.90 1.59
N ALA A 48 -29.63 -1.15 0.82
CA ALA A 48 -30.10 -0.45 -0.37
C ALA A 48 -30.19 -1.36 -1.62
N GLY A 49 -29.74 -2.62 -1.53
CA GLY A 49 -29.78 -3.57 -2.65
C GLY A 49 -28.76 -3.30 -3.77
N TYR A 50 -27.78 -2.44 -3.51
CA TYR A 50 -26.83 -1.98 -4.52
C TYR A 50 -25.76 -2.99 -4.90
N VAL A 51 -25.43 -3.90 -3.98
CA VAL A 51 -24.52 -5.00 -4.24
C VAL A 51 -25.14 -6.26 -3.62
N PRO A 52 -25.33 -7.34 -4.39
CA PRO A 52 -25.90 -8.57 -3.88
C PRO A 52 -24.95 -9.27 -2.89
N ASP A 53 -25.51 -10.01 -1.94
CA ASP A 53 -24.74 -10.73 -0.91
C ASP A 53 -23.75 -11.76 -1.50
N SER A 54 -23.99 -12.20 -2.74
CA SER A 54 -23.10 -13.09 -3.49
C SER A 54 -21.75 -12.46 -3.87
N VAL A 55 -21.66 -11.13 -3.91
CA VAL A 55 -20.43 -10.40 -4.25
C VAL A 55 -19.72 -9.99 -2.96
N PRO A 56 -18.60 -10.63 -2.57
CA PRO A 56 -17.88 -10.29 -1.35
C PRO A 56 -17.23 -8.90 -1.42
N LEU A 57 -17.43 -8.13 -0.35
CA LEU A 57 -16.72 -6.88 -0.07
C LEU A 57 -15.73 -7.18 1.07
N GLU A 58 -14.44 -7.16 0.77
CA GLU A 58 -13.40 -7.61 1.71
C GLU A 58 -12.48 -6.48 2.13
N HIS A 59 -12.27 -6.34 3.45
CA HIS A 59 -11.34 -5.38 4.01
C HIS A 59 -10.00 -6.06 4.28
N HIS A 60 -9.08 -5.93 3.32
CA HIS A 60 -7.69 -6.37 3.47
C HIS A 60 -6.92 -5.26 4.18
N MET A 61 -7.04 -5.26 5.51
CA MET A 61 -6.48 -4.18 6.32
C MET A 61 -4.95 -4.26 6.41
N PHE A 62 -4.30 -3.10 6.43
CA PHE A 62 -2.89 -3.00 6.79
C PHE A 62 -2.69 -2.09 8.01
N GLY A 63 -1.66 -2.39 8.79
CA GLY A 63 -1.30 -1.63 9.99
C GLY A 63 -0.52 -0.36 9.67
N MET A 64 -0.28 0.46 10.69
CA MET A 64 0.56 1.64 10.54
C MET A 64 2.03 1.25 10.32
N MET A 65 2.72 1.97 9.44
CA MET A 65 4.19 1.92 9.40
C MET A 65 4.74 2.58 10.67
N LEU A 66 5.41 1.79 11.50
CA LEU A 66 6.03 2.24 12.74
C LEU A 66 7.54 2.46 12.52
N GLY A 67 8.07 3.53 13.12
CA GLY A 67 9.49 3.77 13.25
C GLY A 67 10.15 2.79 14.22
N LYS A 68 11.48 2.94 14.37
CA LYS A 68 12.27 2.12 15.33
C LYS A 68 11.83 2.30 16.78
N ASP A 69 11.14 3.40 17.07
CA ASP A 69 10.59 3.77 18.37
C ASP A 69 9.15 3.26 18.60
N GLY A 70 8.58 2.50 17.65
CA GLY A 70 7.21 2.00 17.72
C GLY A 70 6.15 3.09 17.52
N LYS A 71 6.55 4.32 17.17
CA LYS A 71 5.63 5.43 16.87
C LYS A 71 5.38 5.52 15.36
N PRO A 72 4.33 6.23 14.90
CA PRO A 72 4.10 6.45 13.48
C PRO A 72 5.37 6.97 12.80
N PHE A 73 5.69 6.39 11.64
CA PHE A 73 6.90 6.70 10.89
C PHE A 73 6.97 8.20 10.56
N LYS A 74 7.96 8.88 11.14
CA LYS A 74 8.17 10.34 11.01
C LYS A 74 9.61 10.62 10.61
N THR A 75 9.82 11.77 9.96
CA THR A 75 11.17 12.27 9.72
C THR A 75 11.86 12.60 11.05
N ARG A 76 13.20 12.74 11.05
CA ARG A 76 13.95 13.19 12.25
C ARG A 76 13.49 14.56 12.78
N ALA A 77 12.89 15.38 11.91
CA ALA A 77 12.29 16.67 12.26
C ALA A 77 10.82 16.56 12.74
N GLY A 78 10.26 15.35 12.84
CA GLY A 78 8.90 15.11 13.34
C GLY A 78 7.77 15.29 12.32
N GLY A 79 8.10 15.56 11.06
CA GLY A 79 7.15 15.73 9.97
C GLY A 79 6.77 14.43 9.26
N THR A 80 5.76 14.51 8.38
CA THR A 80 5.38 13.40 7.49
C THR A 80 6.49 13.10 6.49
N VAL A 81 6.87 11.83 6.35
CA VAL A 81 7.85 11.39 5.36
C VAL A 81 7.19 11.42 3.98
N LYS A 82 7.80 12.11 3.01
CA LYS A 82 7.35 12.01 1.62
C LYS A 82 7.82 10.68 1.04
N LEU A 83 6.93 10.01 0.31
CA LEU A 83 7.28 8.73 -0.33
C LEU A 83 8.44 8.90 -1.31
N ALA A 84 8.50 10.01 -2.04
CA ALA A 84 9.62 10.34 -2.94
C ALA A 84 10.96 10.31 -2.18
N ASP A 85 11.06 11.10 -1.10
CA ASP A 85 12.27 11.19 -0.27
C ASP A 85 12.69 9.82 0.30
N LEU A 86 11.73 8.98 0.68
CA LEU A 86 12.00 7.61 1.17
C LEU A 86 12.59 6.72 0.07
N LEU A 87 12.05 6.79 -1.15
CA LEU A 87 12.53 6.00 -2.29
C LEU A 87 13.91 6.48 -2.74
N ASP A 88 14.14 7.80 -2.75
CA ASP A 88 15.45 8.38 -3.07
C ASP A 88 16.51 7.91 -2.08
N GLU A 89 16.20 7.93 -0.77
CA GLU A 89 17.10 7.42 0.27
C GLU A 89 17.37 5.90 0.11
N ALA A 90 16.35 5.11 -0.24
CA ALA A 90 16.50 3.68 -0.48
C ALA A 90 17.43 3.40 -1.67
N LEU A 91 17.28 4.17 -2.76
CA LEU A 91 18.15 4.08 -3.93
C LEU A 91 19.59 4.48 -3.61
N GLU A 92 19.79 5.59 -2.90
CA GLU A 92 21.13 6.04 -2.51
C GLU A 92 21.87 4.98 -1.66
N ARG A 93 21.17 4.40 -0.68
CA ARG A 93 21.71 3.32 0.15
C ARG A 93 22.02 2.06 -0.65
N ALA A 94 21.15 1.70 -1.60
CA ALA A 94 21.36 0.55 -2.47
C ALA A 94 22.55 0.76 -3.41
N ARG A 95 22.69 1.94 -4.02
CA ARG A 95 23.86 2.29 -4.86
C ARG A 95 25.16 2.15 -4.09
N ARG A 96 25.25 2.73 -2.89
CA ARG A 96 26.44 2.62 -2.05
C ARG A 96 26.77 1.16 -1.72
N LEU A 97 25.78 0.37 -1.33
CA LEU A 97 25.97 -1.04 -0.99
C LEU A 97 26.43 -1.88 -2.19
N VAL A 98 25.86 -1.63 -3.39
CA VAL A 98 26.23 -2.34 -4.61
C VAL A 98 27.64 -1.95 -5.06
N ALA A 99 27.96 -0.66 -5.03
CA ALA A 99 29.29 -0.13 -5.36
C ALA A 99 30.39 -0.68 -4.43
N GLU A 100 30.11 -0.75 -3.13
CA GLU A 100 31.04 -1.32 -2.13
C GLU A 100 31.30 -2.81 -2.38
N LYS A 101 30.30 -3.56 -2.85
CA LYS A 101 30.43 -5.00 -3.10
C LYS A 101 31.02 -5.34 -4.46
N ASN A 102 30.77 -4.51 -5.48
CA ASN A 102 31.23 -4.71 -6.85
C ASN A 102 31.86 -3.42 -7.40
N PRO A 103 33.10 -3.08 -7.01
CA PRO A 103 33.74 -1.82 -7.36
C PRO A 103 33.97 -1.62 -8.87
N ASP A 104 34.17 -2.73 -9.60
CA ASP A 104 34.51 -2.74 -11.03
C ASP A 104 33.28 -2.83 -11.96
N MET A 105 32.06 -2.73 -11.40
CA MET A 105 30.82 -2.85 -12.17
C MET A 105 30.59 -1.63 -13.07
N PRO A 106 30.17 -1.80 -14.34
CA PRO A 106 29.78 -0.70 -15.21
C PRO A 106 28.68 0.17 -14.59
N ALA A 107 28.77 1.49 -14.78
CA ALA A 107 27.86 2.44 -14.15
C ALA A 107 26.38 2.19 -14.50
N ASP A 108 26.08 1.76 -15.73
CA ASP A 108 24.71 1.50 -16.16
C ASP A 108 24.13 0.22 -15.52
N GLU A 109 24.97 -0.79 -15.31
CA GLU A 109 24.60 -2.03 -14.62
C GLU A 109 24.40 -1.79 -13.13
N LEU A 110 25.29 -0.99 -12.53
CA LEU A 110 25.19 -0.56 -11.13
C LEU A 110 23.87 0.16 -10.86
N GLU A 111 23.47 1.10 -11.72
CA GLU A 111 22.20 1.83 -11.58
C GLU A 111 20.98 0.90 -11.67
N LYS A 112 20.97 -0.03 -12.62
CA LYS A 112 19.88 -1.03 -12.75
C LYS A 112 19.79 -1.91 -11.51
N LEU A 113 20.93 -2.40 -11.02
CA LEU A 113 21.00 -3.27 -9.86
C LEU A 113 20.60 -2.52 -8.58
N ALA A 114 21.08 -1.30 -8.39
CA ALA A 114 20.72 -0.46 -7.25
C ALA A 114 19.22 -0.14 -7.25
N ASN A 115 18.61 0.12 -8.41
CA ASN A 115 17.17 0.33 -8.52
C ASN A 115 16.37 -0.92 -8.13
N ALA A 116 16.76 -2.09 -8.66
CA ALA A 116 16.13 -3.36 -8.32
C ALA A 116 16.23 -3.66 -6.82
N VAL A 117 17.40 -3.46 -6.23
CA VAL A 117 17.64 -3.70 -4.79
C VAL A 117 16.91 -2.69 -3.92
N GLY A 118 16.98 -1.38 -4.22
CA GLY A 118 16.37 -0.32 -3.42
C GLY A 118 14.85 -0.44 -3.38
N ILE A 119 14.20 -0.48 -4.55
CA ILE A 119 12.74 -0.61 -4.64
C ILE A 119 12.27 -1.98 -4.15
N GLY A 120 13.03 -3.03 -4.49
CA GLY A 120 12.76 -4.40 -4.05
C GLY A 120 12.79 -4.52 -2.53
N ALA A 121 13.80 -3.95 -1.87
CA ALA A 121 13.92 -3.97 -0.42
C ALA A 121 12.76 -3.25 0.29
N VAL A 122 12.33 -2.10 -0.22
CA VAL A 122 11.17 -1.36 0.34
C VAL A 122 9.89 -2.18 0.23
N LYS A 123 9.59 -2.72 -0.95
CA LYS A 123 8.40 -3.57 -1.16
C LYS A 123 8.47 -4.84 -0.33
N TYR A 124 9.62 -5.50 -0.30
CA TYR A 124 9.81 -6.73 0.45
C TYR A 124 9.71 -6.50 1.96
N ALA A 125 10.26 -5.41 2.48
CA ALA A 125 10.17 -5.08 3.90
C ALA A 125 8.73 -4.87 4.37
N ASP A 126 7.85 -4.41 3.49
CA ASP A 126 6.42 -4.27 3.74
C ASP A 126 5.69 -5.62 3.58
N LEU A 127 5.87 -6.30 2.44
CA LEU A 127 5.15 -7.53 2.08
C LEU A 127 5.58 -8.79 2.87
N SER A 128 6.82 -8.84 3.36
CA SER A 128 7.33 -9.99 4.14
C SER A 128 6.82 -10.02 5.58
N LYS A 129 6.26 -8.91 6.06
CA LYS A 129 5.58 -8.85 7.35
C LYS A 129 4.13 -9.25 7.14
N LYS A 130 3.61 -10.13 8.00
CA LYS A 130 2.18 -10.46 7.97
C LYS A 130 1.40 -9.15 8.15
N PRO A 131 0.45 -8.81 7.27
CA PRO A 131 -0.53 -7.76 7.56
C PRO A 131 -1.20 -8.17 8.86
N HIS A 132 -0.96 -7.42 9.93
CA HIS A 132 -1.35 -7.80 11.28
C HIS A 132 -2.85 -8.15 11.33
N HIS A 133 -3.15 -9.38 11.76
CA HIS A 133 -4.41 -9.70 12.44
C HIS A 133 -4.44 -9.02 13.81
#